data_AF-A0A0U2YWQ4-F1
#
_entry.id   AF-A0A0U2YWQ4-F1
#
_cell.length_a   1.000
_cell.length_b   1.000
_cell.length_c   1.000
_cell.angle_alpha   90.00
_cell.angle_beta   90.00
_cell.angle_gamma   90.00
#
_symmetry.space_group_name_H-M   'P 1'
#
loop_
_entity.id
_entity.type
_entity.pdbx_description
1 polymer ?
#
loop_
_entity_poly.entity_id
_entity_poly.type
_entity_poly.pdbx_seq_one_letter_code
_entity_poly.pdbx_strand_id
1 'polypeptide(L)'
;CKANPVIWSQEAIKSGSARAVAINSGGANCYTGPEGFGITHATAEAVGKFLGFGPIDVQVCSTGLIGLLNDRENLLAGMRHALDDLDADGGQAAAEAIMTTDSVPKQSVVARDGYTVGGMAKGAGMLAPALATMLVVITTDAVLEPGQADAALRAATRTTFDRLDSDGCQSTNDTVLLMASGASGESPDPDEFAEALRTVCHDLAMQLLADARVPTTRSPSTSSTPPPRTMQSTWAARSPAATCSSARSSARTRTGAASSPRWAPRTLPSIPRTSTSP
;
A
#
# COMPACT_ATOMS: atom_id res chain seq x y z
N CYS A 1 -2.49 -18.39 -7.18
CA CYS A 1 -3.69 -18.37 -6.30
C CYS A 1 -3.96 -16.93 -5.84
N LYS A 2 -5.02 -16.67 -5.08
CA LYS A 2 -5.33 -15.35 -4.47
C LYS A 2 -5.43 -15.52 -2.96
N ALA A 3 -5.01 -14.52 -2.19
CA ALA A 3 -5.19 -14.48 -0.74
C ALA A 3 -6.60 -13.99 -0.33
N ASN A 4 -7.00 -14.28 0.91
CA ASN A 4 -8.28 -13.83 1.48
C ASN A 4 -8.53 -12.30 1.38
N PRO A 5 -7.57 -11.40 1.70
CA PRO A 5 -7.73 -9.95 1.46
C PRO A 5 -8.00 -9.58 -0.01
N VAL A 6 -7.36 -10.26 -0.97
CA VAL A 6 -7.57 -10.00 -2.40
C VAL A 6 -8.95 -10.49 -2.86
N ILE A 7 -9.43 -11.61 -2.31
CA ILE A 7 -10.78 -12.13 -2.59
C ILE A 7 -11.84 -11.17 -2.05
N TRP A 8 -11.68 -10.70 -0.81
CA TRP A 8 -12.56 -9.69 -0.21
C TRP A 8 -12.61 -8.41 -1.04
N SER A 9 -11.45 -7.81 -1.31
CA SER A 9 -11.36 -6.52 -2.00
C SER A 9 -11.91 -6.58 -3.43
N GLN A 10 -11.80 -7.73 -4.11
CA GLN A 10 -12.40 -7.95 -5.44
C GLN A 10 -13.93 -8.07 -5.43
N GLU A 11 -14.55 -8.35 -4.29
CA GLU A 11 -16.00 -8.26 -4.11
C GLU A 11 -16.40 -6.84 -3.66
N ALA A 12 -15.67 -6.25 -2.71
CA ALA A 12 -15.93 -4.92 -2.17
C ALA A 12 -15.86 -3.82 -3.25
N ILE A 13 -14.85 -3.85 -4.12
CA ILE A 13 -14.63 -2.84 -5.18
C ILE A 13 -15.72 -2.80 -6.26
N LYS A 14 -16.62 -3.79 -6.33
CA LYS A 14 -17.68 -3.87 -7.34
C LYS A 14 -18.71 -2.74 -7.26
N SER A 15 -18.74 -2.00 -6.15
CA SER A 15 -19.50 -0.77 -5.97
C SER A 15 -18.95 0.42 -6.79
N GLY A 16 -17.70 0.36 -7.26
CA GLY A 16 -16.95 1.51 -7.78
C GLY A 16 -16.53 2.53 -6.71
N SER A 17 -16.79 2.24 -5.43
CA SER A 17 -16.58 3.14 -4.29
C SER A 17 -15.70 2.49 -3.22
N ALA A 18 -14.82 3.27 -2.61
CA ALA A 18 -14.20 2.93 -1.34
C ALA A 18 -14.04 4.18 -0.49
N ARG A 19 -13.87 3.98 0.83
CA ARG A 19 -13.73 5.06 1.81
C ARG A 19 -12.54 4.87 2.74
N ALA A 20 -12.04 3.65 2.84
CA ALA A 20 -10.79 3.30 3.51
C ALA A 20 -10.07 2.14 2.80
N VAL A 21 -8.74 2.09 2.98
CA VAL A 21 -7.93 0.89 2.74
C VAL A 21 -7.34 0.48 4.08
N ALA A 22 -7.66 -0.72 4.56
CA ALA A 22 -7.10 -1.32 5.75
C ALA A 22 -5.94 -2.23 5.37
N ILE A 23 -4.72 -1.92 5.81
CA ILE A 23 -3.51 -2.71 5.48
C ILE A 23 -2.93 -3.31 6.76
N ASN A 24 -2.45 -4.57 6.70
CA ASN A 24 -1.60 -5.16 7.72
C ASN A 24 -0.27 -5.70 7.13
N SER A 25 0.81 -5.56 7.88
CA SER A 25 2.10 -6.21 7.64
C SER A 25 2.22 -7.55 8.41
N GLY A 26 3.39 -8.21 8.33
CA GLY A 26 3.73 -9.41 9.10
C GLY A 26 3.11 -10.74 8.61
N GLY A 27 1.81 -10.76 8.30
CA GLY A 27 1.08 -11.96 7.86
C GLY A 27 0.19 -11.70 6.64
N ALA A 28 0.41 -12.43 5.54
CA ALA A 28 -0.25 -12.24 4.25
C ALA A 28 -1.68 -12.80 4.18
N ASN A 29 -2.15 -13.52 5.21
CA ASN A 29 -3.48 -14.14 5.27
C ASN A 29 -3.84 -14.93 3.98
N CYS A 30 -2.90 -15.76 3.54
CA CYS A 30 -3.02 -16.59 2.34
C CYS A 30 -2.85 -18.07 2.73
N TYR A 31 -3.63 -18.96 2.10
CA TYR A 31 -3.77 -20.38 2.47
C TYR A 31 -4.29 -20.65 3.90
N THR A 32 -4.98 -19.67 4.49
CA THR A 32 -5.52 -19.66 5.86
C THR A 32 -7.00 -20.09 5.97
N GLY A 33 -7.56 -20.66 4.90
CA GLY A 33 -8.92 -21.21 4.88
C GLY A 33 -10.05 -20.19 5.16
N PRO A 34 -11.26 -20.66 5.51
CA PRO A 34 -12.41 -19.82 5.83
C PRO A 34 -12.19 -18.92 7.07
N GLU A 35 -11.40 -19.38 8.04
CA GLU A 35 -11.08 -18.61 9.25
C GLU A 35 -10.29 -17.35 8.91
N GLY A 36 -9.26 -17.47 8.05
CA GLY A 36 -8.55 -16.31 7.52
C GLY A 36 -9.44 -15.33 6.76
N PHE A 37 -10.46 -15.81 6.03
CA PHE A 37 -11.45 -14.93 5.39
C PHE A 37 -12.32 -14.22 6.44
N GLY A 38 -12.71 -14.91 7.52
CA GLY A 38 -13.40 -14.31 8.67
C GLY A 38 -12.59 -13.22 9.37
N ILE A 39 -11.26 -13.32 9.41
CA ILE A 39 -10.36 -12.26 9.93
C ILE A 39 -10.35 -11.05 8.98
N THR A 40 -10.27 -11.27 7.66
CA THR A 40 -10.38 -10.19 6.66
C THR A 40 -11.71 -9.45 6.81
N HIS A 41 -12.83 -10.19 6.92
CA HIS A 41 -14.16 -9.62 7.12
C HIS A 41 -14.23 -8.78 8.41
N ALA A 42 -13.75 -9.33 9.54
CA ALA A 42 -13.73 -8.64 10.83
C ALA A 42 -12.86 -7.37 10.82
N THR A 43 -11.82 -7.32 10.00
CA THR A 43 -10.98 -6.14 9.80
C THR A 43 -11.76 -5.03 9.09
N ALA A 44 -12.48 -5.36 8.01
CA ALA A 44 -13.36 -4.43 7.30
C ALA A 44 -14.51 -3.93 8.18
N GLU A 45 -15.13 -4.82 8.98
CA GLU A 45 -16.17 -4.45 9.95
C GLU A 45 -15.66 -3.50 11.04
N ALA A 46 -14.45 -3.73 11.57
CA ALA A 46 -13.86 -2.87 12.60
C ALA A 46 -13.59 -1.46 12.08
N VAL A 47 -12.98 -1.35 10.90
CA VAL A 47 -12.67 -0.06 10.24
C VAL A 47 -13.95 0.67 9.83
N GLY A 48 -14.89 -0.01 9.17
CA GLY A 48 -16.17 0.59 8.77
C GLY A 48 -16.98 1.09 9.97
N LYS A 49 -17.08 0.28 11.04
CA LYS A 49 -17.77 0.65 12.29
C LYS A 49 -17.13 1.86 12.97
N PHE A 50 -15.81 1.97 12.99
CA PHE A 50 -15.11 3.11 13.58
C PHE A 50 -15.32 4.39 12.77
N LEU A 51 -15.28 4.29 11.44
CA LEU A 51 -15.38 5.43 10.52
C LEU A 51 -16.82 5.80 10.10
N GLY A 52 -17.82 5.05 10.58
CA GLY A 52 -19.24 5.34 10.37
C GLY A 52 -19.80 4.92 9.01
N PHE A 53 -19.31 3.82 8.42
CA PHE A 53 -19.77 3.31 7.14
C PHE A 53 -19.70 1.77 7.02
N GLY A 54 -20.10 1.20 5.87
CA GLY A 54 -20.23 -0.24 5.70
C GLY A 54 -18.87 -0.93 5.55
N PRO A 55 -18.73 -2.22 5.91
CA PRO A 55 -17.49 -2.97 5.64
C PRO A 55 -17.18 -3.02 4.14
N ILE A 56 -18.20 -2.98 3.27
CA ILE A 56 -18.04 -2.98 1.81
C ILE A 56 -17.31 -1.73 1.27
N ASP A 57 -17.28 -0.63 2.02
CA ASP A 57 -16.50 0.57 1.70
C ASP A 57 -15.00 0.43 2.07
N VAL A 58 -14.60 -0.67 2.70
CA VAL A 58 -13.22 -0.95 3.17
C VAL A 58 -12.55 -1.98 2.26
N GLN A 59 -11.55 -1.54 1.51
CA GLN A 59 -10.60 -2.45 0.86
C GLN A 59 -9.63 -3.01 1.91
N VAL A 60 -9.25 -4.28 1.83
CA VAL A 60 -8.34 -4.91 2.80
C VAL A 60 -7.14 -5.50 2.07
N CYS A 61 -5.93 -5.16 2.54
CA CYS A 61 -4.68 -5.71 2.04
C CYS A 61 -3.85 -6.30 3.17
N SER A 62 -3.11 -7.38 2.88
CA SER A 62 -2.20 -8.02 3.83
C SER A 62 -0.91 -8.38 3.14
N THR A 63 0.21 -8.34 3.85
CA THR A 63 1.52 -8.81 3.34
C THR A 63 2.38 -9.39 4.47
N GLY A 64 3.32 -10.26 4.15
CA GLY A 64 4.14 -11.00 5.10
C GLY A 64 4.07 -12.51 4.87
N LEU A 65 4.08 -13.31 5.93
CA LEU A 65 4.16 -14.77 5.83
C LEU A 65 2.87 -15.40 5.27
N ILE A 66 3.04 -16.43 4.43
CA ILE A 66 1.97 -17.24 3.82
C ILE A 66 1.79 -18.54 4.63
N GLY A 67 0.55 -19.04 4.70
CA GLY A 67 0.22 -20.30 5.37
C GLY A 67 0.09 -20.22 6.90
N LEU A 68 0.37 -19.06 7.50
CA LEU A 68 0.12 -18.77 8.91
C LEU A 68 -1.17 -17.97 9.06
N LEU A 69 -2.03 -18.40 9.98
CA LEU A 69 -3.21 -17.64 10.39
C LEU A 69 -2.76 -16.42 11.19
N ASN A 70 -3.30 -15.24 10.87
CA ASN A 70 -3.07 -14.04 11.67
C ASN A 70 -3.78 -14.20 13.02
N ASP A 71 -3.16 -13.76 14.11
CA ASP A 71 -3.86 -13.63 15.38
C ASP A 71 -4.93 -12.52 15.25
N ARG A 72 -6.20 -12.90 15.46
CA ARG A 72 -7.35 -12.00 15.24
C ARG A 72 -7.42 -10.88 16.27
N GLU A 73 -7.08 -11.14 17.53
CA GLU A 73 -7.22 -10.15 18.60
C GLU A 73 -6.10 -9.11 18.50
N ASN A 74 -4.86 -9.57 18.28
CA ASN A 74 -3.71 -8.71 18.05
C ASN A 74 -3.86 -7.86 16.77
N LEU A 75 -4.38 -8.44 15.67
CA LEU A 75 -4.62 -7.68 14.43
C LEU A 75 -5.68 -6.60 14.61
N LEU A 76 -6.79 -6.90 15.30
CA LEU A 76 -7.86 -5.94 15.56
C LEU A 76 -7.48 -4.89 16.62
N ALA A 77 -6.58 -5.22 17.56
CA ALA A 77 -5.99 -4.25 18.48
C ALA A 77 -5.02 -3.29 17.77
N GLY A 78 -4.13 -3.81 16.91
CA GLY A 78 -3.27 -2.98 16.06
C GLY A 78 -4.08 -2.06 15.15
N MET A 79 -5.11 -2.61 14.48
CA MET A 79 -5.99 -1.82 13.61
C MET A 79 -6.73 -0.72 14.39
N ARG A 80 -7.08 -0.93 15.67
CA ARG A 80 -7.63 0.13 16.53
C ARG A 80 -6.61 1.25 16.75
N HIS A 81 -5.38 0.95 17.14
CA HIS A 81 -4.34 1.97 17.31
C HIS A 81 -4.13 2.78 16.02
N ALA A 82 -4.09 2.11 14.86
CA ALA A 82 -3.99 2.76 13.56
C ALA A 82 -5.22 3.58 13.12
N LEU A 83 -6.37 3.40 13.80
CA LEU A 83 -7.58 4.21 13.63
C LEU A 83 -7.64 5.39 14.62
N ASP A 84 -7.09 5.21 15.82
CA ASP A 84 -6.95 6.25 16.83
C ASP A 84 -5.87 7.28 16.41
N ASP A 85 -4.78 6.82 15.77
CA ASP A 85 -3.66 7.64 15.25
C ASP A 85 -3.91 8.20 13.82
N LEU A 86 -5.18 8.41 13.42
CA LEU A 86 -5.52 8.91 12.07
C LEU A 86 -5.19 10.41 11.88
N ASP A 87 -4.18 10.68 11.06
CA ASP A 87 -3.73 12.03 10.70
C ASP A 87 -3.76 12.27 9.17
N ALA A 88 -3.97 13.53 8.75
CA ALA A 88 -3.93 13.95 7.35
C ALA A 88 -2.50 13.92 6.76
N ASP A 89 -1.48 14.24 7.57
CA ASP A 89 -0.06 14.18 7.20
C ASP A 89 0.55 12.79 7.49
N GLY A 90 -0.26 11.82 7.96
CA GLY A 90 0.15 10.47 8.35
C GLY A 90 0.74 9.58 7.25
N GLY A 91 0.90 10.08 6.01
CA GLY A 91 1.38 9.32 4.86
C GLY A 91 2.77 8.71 5.03
N GLN A 92 3.71 9.37 5.72
CA GLN A 92 5.04 8.79 6.00
C GLN A 92 4.93 7.59 6.94
N ALA A 93 4.17 7.73 8.03
CA ALA A 93 3.92 6.65 8.98
C ALA A 93 3.18 5.47 8.31
N ALA A 94 2.26 5.75 7.39
CA ALA A 94 1.61 4.75 6.55
C ALA A 94 2.61 3.97 5.68
N ALA A 95 3.50 4.69 4.97
CA ALA A 95 4.50 4.10 4.09
C ALA A 95 5.54 3.26 4.84
N GLU A 96 5.88 3.64 6.08
CA GLU A 96 6.69 2.84 7.00
C GLU A 96 5.92 1.62 7.52
N ALA A 97 4.66 1.80 7.95
CA ALA A 97 3.84 0.75 8.54
C ALA A 97 3.50 -0.41 7.59
N ILE A 98 3.54 -0.22 6.28
CA ILE A 98 3.26 -1.30 5.31
C ILE A 98 4.49 -2.17 4.98
N MET A 99 5.71 -1.70 5.26
CA MET A 99 6.98 -2.37 4.90
C MET A 99 7.10 -3.81 5.46
N THR A 100 7.84 -4.69 4.76
CA THR A 100 8.21 -6.02 5.32
C THR A 100 9.68 -6.37 5.18
N THR A 101 10.21 -6.26 3.96
CA THR A 101 11.61 -6.60 3.59
C THR A 101 12.29 -5.44 2.86
N ASP A 102 11.53 -4.36 2.70
CA ASP A 102 11.90 -3.05 2.22
C ASP A 102 13.02 -2.43 3.08
N SER A 103 14.03 -1.81 2.46
CA SER A 103 15.04 -1.04 3.22
C SER A 103 14.60 0.40 3.49
N VAL A 104 13.67 0.92 2.68
CA VAL A 104 13.11 2.28 2.78
C VAL A 104 11.61 2.32 2.47
N PRO A 105 10.83 3.21 3.11
CA PRO A 105 9.47 3.53 2.70
C PRO A 105 9.49 4.20 1.32
N LYS A 106 8.40 4.06 0.55
CA LYS A 106 8.33 4.51 -0.84
C LYS A 106 7.08 5.35 -1.06
N GLN A 107 7.26 6.57 -1.56
CA GLN A 107 6.20 7.56 -1.73
C GLN A 107 6.47 8.42 -2.97
N SER A 108 5.41 8.86 -3.64
CA SER A 108 5.50 9.80 -4.76
C SER A 108 4.29 10.72 -4.79
N VAL A 109 4.49 11.98 -5.17
CA VAL A 109 3.44 13.00 -5.26
C VAL A 109 3.66 13.86 -6.50
N VAL A 110 2.59 14.08 -7.27
CA VAL A 110 2.53 14.99 -8.41
C VAL A 110 1.38 15.95 -8.20
N ALA A 111 1.71 17.23 -8.04
CA ALA A 111 0.73 18.32 -8.15
C ALA A 111 0.55 18.72 -9.62
N ARG A 112 -0.67 19.14 -9.94
CA ARG A 112 -1.10 19.78 -11.18
C ARG A 112 -1.89 21.04 -10.82
N ASP A 113 -2.33 21.79 -11.83
CA ASP A 113 -3.15 22.97 -11.60
C ASP A 113 -4.50 22.54 -11.01
N GLY A 114 -4.69 22.84 -9.71
CA GLY A 114 -5.92 22.58 -8.97
C GLY A 114 -6.08 21.19 -8.32
N TYR A 115 -5.22 20.19 -8.64
CA TYR A 115 -5.33 18.85 -8.05
C TYR A 115 -3.98 18.16 -7.79
N THR A 116 -3.99 17.16 -6.92
CA THR A 116 -2.84 16.37 -6.49
C THR A 116 -3.09 14.87 -6.70
N VAL A 117 -2.08 14.16 -7.21
CA VAL A 117 -2.01 12.69 -7.17
C VAL A 117 -0.86 12.30 -6.25
N GLY A 118 -1.16 11.61 -5.15
CA GLY A 118 -0.18 11.09 -4.21
C GLY A 118 -0.27 9.57 -4.12
N GLY A 119 0.80 8.90 -3.70
CA GLY A 119 0.76 7.46 -3.47
C GLY A 119 1.95 6.92 -2.69
N MET A 120 1.75 5.74 -2.11
CA MET A 120 2.79 4.97 -1.43
C MET A 120 2.85 3.55 -1.98
N ALA A 121 4.03 2.95 -1.90
CA ALA A 121 4.27 1.59 -2.39
C ALA A 121 5.10 0.76 -1.40
N LYS A 122 4.93 -0.55 -1.49
CA LYS A 122 5.68 -1.55 -0.73
C LYS A 122 6.12 -2.68 -1.64
N GLY A 123 7.34 -3.15 -1.41
CA GLY A 123 7.99 -4.27 -2.09
C GLY A 123 9.46 -3.98 -2.38
N ALA A 124 10.38 -4.53 -1.58
CA ALA A 124 11.68 -4.93 -2.13
C ALA A 124 11.48 -6.21 -2.96
N GLY A 125 12.10 -6.28 -4.14
CA GLY A 125 11.93 -7.37 -5.10
C GLY A 125 12.32 -8.75 -4.56
N MET A 126 11.81 -9.82 -5.18
CA MET A 126 11.55 -11.10 -4.52
C MET A 126 12.79 -12.01 -4.37
N LEU A 127 13.83 -11.52 -3.69
CA LEU A 127 14.90 -12.35 -3.11
C LEU A 127 14.36 -13.40 -2.11
N ALA A 128 13.12 -13.24 -1.64
CA ALA A 128 12.37 -14.23 -0.87
C ALA A 128 10.97 -14.46 -1.50
N PRO A 129 10.79 -15.49 -2.35
CA PRO A 129 9.52 -15.76 -3.04
C PRO A 129 8.29 -15.95 -2.12
N ALA A 130 8.50 -16.30 -0.84
CA ALA A 130 7.43 -16.46 0.16
C ALA A 130 7.01 -15.17 0.88
N LEU A 131 7.74 -14.06 0.69
CA LEU A 131 7.43 -12.72 1.25
C LEU A 131 7.18 -11.67 0.15
N ALA A 132 7.28 -12.08 -1.11
CA ALA A 132 6.86 -11.38 -2.30
C ALA A 132 5.47 -10.75 -2.12
N THR A 133 5.37 -9.42 -2.17
CA THR A 133 4.12 -8.70 -2.42
C THR A 133 4.45 -7.28 -2.82
N MET A 134 3.85 -6.82 -3.92
CA MET A 134 3.70 -5.42 -4.25
C MET A 134 2.33 -4.91 -3.74
N LEU A 135 2.34 -3.99 -2.77
CA LEU A 135 1.14 -3.24 -2.38
C LEU A 135 1.34 -1.78 -2.77
N VAL A 136 0.35 -1.17 -3.43
CA VAL A 136 0.37 0.23 -3.83
C VAL A 136 -0.99 0.86 -3.54
N VAL A 137 -1.00 2.00 -2.87
CA VAL A 137 -2.20 2.84 -2.67
C VAL A 137 -1.92 4.23 -3.19
N ILE A 138 -2.80 4.71 -4.05
CA ILE A 138 -2.76 6.01 -4.70
C ILE A 138 -4.03 6.77 -4.34
N THR A 139 -3.89 8.04 -3.98
CA THR A 139 -4.99 8.94 -3.63
C THR A 139 -4.95 10.18 -4.52
N THR A 140 -6.13 10.73 -4.82
CA THR A 140 -6.26 12.04 -5.45
C THR A 140 -7.47 12.79 -4.92
N ASP A 141 -7.38 14.13 -4.94
CA ASP A 141 -8.46 15.07 -4.66
C ASP A 141 -9.27 15.43 -5.92
N ALA A 142 -8.81 15.03 -7.11
CA ALA A 142 -9.54 15.22 -8.37
C ALA A 142 -10.91 14.52 -8.39
N VAL A 143 -11.85 15.12 -9.12
CA VAL A 143 -13.17 14.57 -9.45
C VAL A 143 -13.03 13.64 -10.66
N LEU A 144 -13.41 12.37 -10.50
CA LEU A 144 -13.32 11.35 -11.56
C LEU A 144 -14.49 10.38 -11.51
N GLU A 145 -15.04 10.05 -12.67
CA GLU A 145 -15.99 8.95 -12.84
C GLU A 145 -15.28 7.59 -12.69
N PRO A 146 -15.94 6.53 -12.17
CA PRO A 146 -15.33 5.20 -12.01
C PRO A 146 -14.71 4.61 -13.28
N GLY A 147 -15.29 4.90 -14.45
CA GLY A 147 -14.73 4.47 -15.74
C GLY A 147 -13.43 5.20 -16.11
N GLN A 148 -13.28 6.47 -15.74
CA GLN A 148 -12.06 7.25 -15.97
C GLN A 148 -10.93 6.77 -15.06
N ALA A 149 -11.21 6.62 -13.76
CA ALA A 149 -10.25 6.15 -12.77
C ALA A 149 -9.72 4.73 -13.11
N ASP A 150 -10.61 3.81 -13.51
CA ASP A 150 -10.24 2.45 -13.87
C ASP A 150 -9.41 2.40 -15.17
N ALA A 151 -9.80 3.16 -16.20
CA ALA A 151 -9.06 3.23 -17.46
C ALA A 151 -7.66 3.84 -17.28
N ALA A 152 -7.56 4.95 -16.54
CA ALA A 152 -6.29 5.61 -16.23
C ALA A 152 -5.37 4.71 -15.40
N LEU A 153 -5.91 4.02 -14.37
CA LEU A 153 -5.14 3.09 -13.55
C LEU A 153 -4.60 1.93 -14.39
N ARG A 154 -5.43 1.30 -15.23
CA ARG A 154 -5.00 0.21 -16.14
C ARG A 154 -4.02 0.68 -17.21
N ALA A 155 -4.02 1.95 -17.60
CA ALA A 155 -3.00 2.53 -18.47
C ALA A 155 -1.66 2.72 -17.73
N ALA A 156 -1.71 3.23 -16.50
CA ALA A 156 -0.54 3.43 -15.67
C ALA A 156 0.13 2.11 -15.29
N THR A 157 -0.57 1.11 -14.71
CA THR A 157 0.10 -0.13 -14.23
C THR A 157 0.75 -0.89 -15.39
N ARG A 158 0.05 -1.05 -16.53
CA ARG A 158 0.52 -1.70 -17.77
C ARG A 158 1.86 -1.14 -18.30
N THR A 159 2.16 0.12 -17.98
CA THR A 159 3.39 0.79 -18.40
C THR A 159 4.45 0.91 -17.30
N THR A 160 4.11 0.53 -16.06
CA THR A 160 4.93 0.70 -14.85
C THR A 160 5.03 -0.62 -14.06
N PHE A 161 4.13 -0.87 -13.11
CA PHE A 161 4.15 -2.03 -12.21
C PHE A 161 4.08 -3.39 -12.92
N ASP A 162 3.37 -3.50 -14.05
CA ASP A 162 3.29 -4.70 -14.89
C ASP A 162 4.64 -5.05 -15.58
N ARG A 163 5.61 -4.13 -15.53
CA ARG A 163 6.97 -4.31 -16.08
C ARG A 163 8.03 -4.49 -15.00
N LEU A 164 7.63 -4.49 -13.73
CA LEU A 164 8.48 -4.89 -12.60
C LEU A 164 8.49 -6.41 -12.47
N ASP A 165 9.31 -7.05 -13.31
CA ASP A 165 9.63 -8.47 -13.18
C ASP A 165 11.09 -8.63 -12.76
N SER A 166 11.32 -9.03 -11.50
CA SER A 166 12.65 -9.31 -10.94
C SER A 166 13.05 -10.79 -10.98
N ASP A 167 12.09 -11.71 -11.11
CA ASP A 167 12.28 -13.14 -10.79
C ASP A 167 11.12 -14.08 -11.24
N GLY A 168 10.04 -13.55 -11.82
CA GLY A 168 8.89 -14.31 -12.32
C GLY A 168 7.83 -14.73 -11.29
N CYS A 169 8.02 -14.48 -9.98
CA CYS A 169 7.11 -14.97 -8.93
C CYS A 169 6.01 -13.96 -8.55
N GLN A 170 4.94 -13.88 -9.36
CA GLN A 170 3.77 -13.04 -9.06
C GLN A 170 3.10 -13.42 -7.72
N SER A 171 2.86 -12.47 -6.83
CA SER A 171 2.35 -12.71 -5.48
C SER A 171 0.86 -13.07 -5.45
N THR A 172 0.47 -13.80 -4.42
CA THR A 172 -0.92 -14.04 -4.02
C THR A 172 -1.67 -12.78 -3.57
N ASN A 173 -0.92 -11.71 -3.26
CA ASN A 173 -1.40 -10.51 -2.59
C ASN A 173 -1.21 -9.20 -3.41
N ASP A 174 -0.61 -9.26 -4.60
CA ASP A 174 -0.29 -8.06 -5.41
C ASP A 174 -1.55 -7.22 -5.70
N THR A 175 -1.53 -5.96 -5.25
CA THR A 175 -2.69 -5.05 -5.29
C THR A 175 -2.23 -3.61 -5.54
N VAL A 176 -2.86 -2.94 -6.52
CA VAL A 176 -2.76 -1.50 -6.75
C VAL A 176 -4.16 -0.89 -6.62
N LEU A 177 -4.33 0.10 -5.75
CA LEU A 177 -5.58 0.83 -5.55
C LEU A 177 -5.40 2.31 -5.92
N LEU A 178 -6.42 2.89 -6.56
CA LEU A 178 -6.59 4.33 -6.74
C LEU A 178 -7.89 4.75 -6.06
N MET A 179 -7.84 5.79 -5.22
CA MET A 179 -9.00 6.45 -4.61
C MET A 179 -9.04 7.92 -5.02
N ALA A 180 -10.09 8.32 -5.74
CA ALA A 180 -10.34 9.70 -6.16
C ALA A 180 -11.49 10.30 -5.35
N SER A 181 -11.16 11.28 -4.51
CA SER A 181 -12.04 11.80 -3.46
C SER A 181 -12.87 13.02 -3.85
N GLY A 182 -12.61 13.64 -5.01
CA GLY A 182 -13.31 14.83 -5.49
C GLY A 182 -13.15 16.09 -4.62
N ALA A 183 -12.28 16.06 -3.62
CA ALA A 183 -12.12 17.11 -2.61
C ALA A 183 -11.59 18.45 -3.15
N SER A 184 -10.94 18.49 -4.32
CA SER A 184 -10.55 19.75 -4.97
C SER A 184 -11.70 20.41 -5.73
N GLY A 185 -12.70 19.63 -6.15
CA GLY A 185 -13.74 20.05 -7.09
C GLY A 185 -13.31 20.06 -8.56
N GLU A 186 -12.01 19.86 -8.85
CA GLU A 186 -11.48 19.93 -10.20
C GLU A 186 -11.71 18.64 -10.99
N SER A 187 -12.21 18.80 -12.23
CA SER A 187 -12.44 17.72 -13.19
C SER A 187 -11.38 17.81 -14.31
N PRO A 188 -10.19 17.21 -14.16
CA PRO A 188 -9.09 17.38 -15.10
C PRO A 188 -9.35 16.70 -16.46
N ASP A 189 -8.59 17.10 -17.48
CA ASP A 189 -8.58 16.38 -18.75
C ASP A 189 -8.11 14.92 -18.53
N PRO A 190 -8.74 13.91 -19.18
CA PRO A 190 -8.39 12.51 -18.98
C PRO A 190 -6.94 12.16 -19.30
N ASP A 191 -6.31 12.78 -20.31
CA ASP A 191 -4.93 12.50 -20.69
C ASP A 191 -3.94 13.21 -19.73
N GLU A 192 -4.27 14.42 -19.27
CA GLU A 192 -3.49 15.11 -18.23
C GLU A 192 -3.48 14.35 -16.90
N PHE A 193 -4.65 13.85 -16.47
CA PHE A 193 -4.75 13.00 -15.29
C PHE A 193 -4.03 11.66 -15.49
N ALA A 194 -4.19 11.02 -16.65
CA ALA A 194 -3.49 9.77 -16.96
C ALA A 194 -1.96 9.94 -16.90
N GLU A 195 -1.42 11.06 -17.38
CA GLU A 195 0.01 11.35 -17.30
C GLU A 195 0.48 11.72 -15.87
N ALA A 196 -0.33 12.42 -15.08
CA ALA A 196 -0.05 12.65 -13.66
C ALA A 196 0.01 11.32 -12.88
N LEU A 197 -1.00 10.47 -13.04
CA LEU A 197 -1.08 9.14 -12.44
C LEU A 197 0.05 8.22 -12.92
N ARG A 198 0.35 8.20 -14.23
CA ARG A 198 1.47 7.44 -14.80
C ARG A 198 2.81 7.89 -14.23
N THR A 199 2.98 9.18 -13.94
CA THR A 199 4.20 9.72 -13.32
C THR A 199 4.37 9.19 -11.90
N VAL A 200 3.33 9.26 -11.06
CA VAL A 200 3.32 8.69 -9.69
C VAL A 200 3.59 7.19 -9.72
N CYS A 201 2.89 6.43 -10.57
CA CYS A 201 3.10 4.99 -10.74
C CYS A 201 4.53 4.65 -11.22
N HIS A 202 5.12 5.48 -12.10
CA HIS A 202 6.46 5.24 -12.62
C HIS A 202 7.53 5.48 -11.56
N ASP A 203 7.44 6.58 -10.81
CA ASP A 203 8.40 6.88 -9.76
C ASP A 203 8.33 5.86 -8.61
N LEU A 204 7.12 5.50 -8.14
CA LEU A 204 6.94 4.39 -7.20
C LEU A 204 7.52 3.07 -7.75
N ALA A 205 7.33 2.78 -9.04
CA ALA A 205 7.92 1.59 -9.67
C ALA A 205 9.46 1.64 -9.70
N MET A 206 10.06 2.81 -9.93
CA MET A 206 11.51 2.99 -9.87
C MET A 206 12.05 2.87 -8.44
N GLN A 207 11.30 3.30 -7.42
CA GLN A 207 11.65 3.12 -6.01
C GLN A 207 11.59 1.63 -5.59
N LEU A 208 10.56 0.89 -6.01
CA LEU A 208 10.49 -0.58 -5.85
C LEU A 208 11.70 -1.27 -6.51
N LEU A 209 12.04 -0.87 -7.74
CA LEU A 209 13.17 -1.43 -8.50
C LEU A 209 14.54 -1.06 -7.92
N ALA A 210 14.67 0.11 -7.27
CA ALA A 210 15.91 0.52 -6.61
C ALA A 210 16.16 -0.30 -5.34
N ASP A 211 15.14 -0.45 -4.49
CA ASP A 211 15.23 -1.22 -3.24
C ASP A 211 15.49 -2.72 -3.51
N ALA A 212 14.86 -3.27 -4.55
CA ALA A 212 15.10 -4.63 -5.06
C ALA A 212 16.57 -4.92 -5.47
N ARG A 213 17.38 -3.89 -5.71
CA ARG A 213 18.78 -4.02 -6.19
C ARG A 213 19.81 -3.89 -5.08
N VAL A 214 19.42 -3.50 -3.86
CA VAL A 214 20.33 -3.38 -2.73
C VAL A 214 20.64 -4.80 -2.20
N PRO A 215 21.90 -5.27 -2.25
CA PRO A 215 22.24 -6.55 -1.65
C PRO A 215 22.06 -6.48 -0.13
N THR A 216 21.42 -7.49 0.47
CA THR A 216 21.28 -7.63 1.92
C THR A 216 22.58 -8.05 2.62
N THR A 217 23.72 -7.48 2.20
CA THR A 217 25.05 -7.68 2.77
C THR A 217 25.24 -6.88 4.05
N ARG A 218 24.41 -7.16 5.07
CA ARG A 218 24.69 -6.81 6.46
C ARG A 218 24.83 -8.08 7.30
N SER A 219 25.91 -8.81 7.04
CA SER A 219 26.29 -10.02 7.79
C SER A 219 26.21 -9.75 9.30
N PRO A 220 25.49 -10.58 10.08
CA PRO A 220 25.39 -10.38 11.51
C PRO A 220 26.73 -10.65 12.18
N SER A 221 27.37 -9.61 12.72
CA SER A 221 28.40 -9.78 13.74
C SER A 221 27.77 -10.47 14.94
N THR A 222 28.47 -11.47 15.49
CA THR A 222 27.89 -12.42 16.45
C THR A 222 27.53 -11.78 17.78
N SER A 223 26.25 -11.49 17.99
CA SER A 223 25.65 -11.26 19.31
C SER A 223 24.21 -11.76 19.31
N SER A 224 23.74 -12.17 20.50
CA SER A 224 22.50 -12.91 20.77
C SER A 224 21.27 -12.47 19.95
N THR A 225 20.74 -13.41 19.14
CA THR A 225 19.44 -13.27 18.46
C THR A 225 18.29 -13.13 19.47
N PRO A 226 17.57 -11.99 19.55
CA PRO A 226 16.30 -11.93 20.23
C PRO A 226 15.24 -12.71 19.43
N PRO A 227 14.15 -13.22 20.06
CA PRO A 227 13.07 -13.87 19.33
C PRO A 227 12.46 -12.91 18.29
N PRO A 228 11.89 -13.44 17.19
CA PRO A 228 11.32 -12.62 16.13
C PRO A 228 10.21 -11.73 16.71
N ARG A 229 10.40 -10.41 16.63
CA ARG A 229 9.37 -9.43 17.00
C ARG A 229 8.32 -9.40 15.91
N THR A 230 7.20 -10.07 16.13
CA THR A 230 6.02 -10.04 15.25
C THR A 230 5.31 -8.68 15.35
N MET A 231 5.97 -7.61 14.92
CA MET A 231 5.33 -6.30 14.77
C MET A 231 4.40 -6.35 13.57
N GLN A 232 3.14 -6.73 13.82
CA GLN A 232 2.04 -6.41 12.92
C GLN A 232 1.82 -4.90 13.02
N SER A 233 2.23 -4.18 11.98
CA SER A 233 1.87 -2.78 11.79
C SER A 233 0.67 -2.71 10.85
N THR A 234 -0.25 -1.80 11.17
CA THR A 234 -1.54 -1.64 10.49
C THR A 234 -1.74 -0.19 10.12
N TRP A 235 -2.53 0.05 9.07
CA TRP A 235 -2.86 1.41 8.62
C TRP A 235 -4.27 1.46 8.03
N ALA A 236 -4.91 2.62 8.16
CA ALA A 236 -6.18 2.96 7.51
C ALA A 236 -6.06 4.30 6.77
N ALA A 237 -6.47 4.34 5.50
CA ALA A 237 -6.80 5.59 4.82
C ALA A 237 -8.22 6.06 5.20
N ARG A 238 -8.51 7.35 5.09
CA ARG A 238 -9.90 7.87 5.11
C ARG A 238 -10.10 8.89 3.99
N SER A 239 -11.16 8.72 3.22
CA SER A 239 -11.66 9.73 2.28
C SER A 239 -13.16 10.02 2.52
N PRO A 240 -13.70 11.16 2.03
CA PRO A 240 -15.11 11.19 1.61
C PRO A 240 -15.38 10.08 0.57
N ALA A 241 -16.64 9.83 0.23
CA ALA A 241 -17.01 8.75 -0.71
C ALA A 241 -16.22 8.88 -2.02
N ALA A 242 -15.24 7.99 -2.22
CA ALA A 242 -14.24 8.13 -3.27
C ALA A 242 -14.47 7.10 -4.37
N THR A 243 -14.48 7.58 -5.61
CA THR A 243 -14.36 6.73 -6.79
C THR A 243 -13.11 5.86 -6.61
N CYS A 244 -13.26 4.55 -6.61
CA CYS A 244 -12.17 3.63 -6.34
C CYS A 244 -11.99 2.62 -7.47
N SER A 245 -10.74 2.32 -7.81
CA SER A 245 -10.37 1.37 -8.85
C SER A 245 -9.22 0.48 -8.38
N SER A 246 -9.26 -0.80 -8.78
CA SER A 246 -8.24 -1.79 -8.41
C SER A 246 -7.63 -2.46 -9.63
N ALA A 247 -6.29 -2.49 -9.67
CA ALA A 247 -5.51 -3.24 -10.65
C ALA A 247 -4.61 -4.26 -9.94
N ARG A 248 -4.25 -5.33 -10.65
CA ARG A 248 -3.27 -6.33 -10.22
C ARG A 248 -2.21 -6.47 -11.31
N SER A 249 -0.95 -6.18 -10.96
CA SER A 249 0.18 -6.22 -11.89
C SER A 249 0.30 -7.59 -12.58
N SER A 250 0.50 -7.57 -13.90
CA SER A 250 0.74 -8.74 -14.75
C SER A 250 2.15 -8.72 -15.34
N ALA A 251 3.11 -9.29 -14.59
CA ALA A 251 4.53 -9.25 -14.90
C ALA A 251 4.91 -9.75 -16.32
N ARG A 252 5.76 -8.97 -17.01
CA ARG A 252 6.56 -9.39 -18.17
C ARG A 252 7.98 -8.78 -18.12
N THR A 253 8.94 -9.44 -18.76
CA THR A 253 10.39 -9.29 -18.53
C THR A 253 11.13 -8.18 -19.30
N ARG A 254 12.09 -7.50 -18.62
CA ARG A 254 13.27 -6.72 -19.13
C ARG A 254 12.99 -5.38 -19.87
N THR A 255 13.86 -4.33 -19.93
CA THR A 255 15.20 -4.01 -19.34
C THR A 255 15.55 -2.49 -19.39
N GLY A 256 16.18 -1.92 -18.34
CA GLY A 256 17.00 -0.66 -18.35
C GLY A 256 16.24 0.68 -18.49
N ALA A 257 16.78 1.88 -18.16
CA ALA A 257 17.97 2.35 -17.43
C ALA A 257 17.69 3.79 -16.85
N ALA A 258 18.61 4.45 -16.11
CA ALA A 258 18.25 5.51 -15.12
C ALA A 258 18.91 6.91 -15.25
N SER A 259 18.32 7.95 -14.63
CA SER A 259 18.98 9.11 -13.98
C SER A 259 17.97 10.02 -13.19
N SER A 260 18.43 10.97 -12.36
CA SER A 260 17.64 11.82 -11.42
C SER A 260 18.22 13.24 -11.27
N PRO A 261 17.51 14.29 -10.73
CA PRO A 261 17.53 14.56 -9.26
C PRO A 261 16.41 15.45 -8.59
N ARG A 262 16.05 15.11 -7.34
CA ARG A 262 15.78 15.95 -6.11
C ARG A 262 14.96 17.28 -6.13
N TRP A 263 13.97 17.40 -5.22
CA TRP A 263 13.81 18.55 -4.26
C TRP A 263 12.85 18.22 -3.08
N ALA A 264 12.86 18.99 -1.97
CA ALA A 264 11.92 18.90 -0.82
C ALA A 264 12.03 20.09 0.20
N PRO A 265 10.93 20.44 0.88
CA PRO A 265 10.85 21.05 2.23
C PRO A 265 9.93 20.23 3.20
N ARG A 266 9.58 20.54 4.46
CA ARG A 266 10.15 21.18 5.69
C ARG A 266 9.19 20.79 6.86
N THR A 267 9.47 20.42 8.12
CA THR A 267 10.55 20.62 9.15
C THR A 267 10.55 21.98 9.87
N LEU A 268 10.64 22.11 11.21
CA LEU A 268 10.73 21.21 12.42
C LEU A 268 10.51 22.11 13.70
N PRO A 269 10.22 21.62 14.96
CA PRO A 269 11.15 20.79 15.77
C PRO A 269 10.54 19.80 16.81
N SER A 270 11.41 19.01 17.46
CA SER A 270 11.12 18.19 18.65
C SER A 270 12.31 18.18 19.65
N ILE A 271 12.10 17.70 20.88
CA ILE A 271 13.01 17.84 22.06
C ILE A 271 13.31 16.43 22.66
N PRO A 272 14.49 16.18 23.26
CA PRO A 272 15.10 14.84 23.23
C PRO A 272 14.69 13.88 24.37
N ARG A 273 15.00 12.59 24.16
CA ARG A 273 14.85 11.52 25.16
C ARG A 273 15.86 11.67 26.30
N THR A 274 15.40 11.62 27.54
CA THR A 274 16.24 11.45 28.73
C THR A 274 16.57 9.97 28.96
N SER A 275 17.80 9.69 29.40
CA SER A 275 18.28 8.34 29.73
C SER A 275 18.63 8.23 31.22
N THR A 276 18.11 7.21 31.89
CA THR A 276 18.73 6.64 33.11
C THR A 276 18.30 5.17 33.27
N SER A 277 19.27 4.28 33.09
CA SER A 277 19.35 2.98 33.80
C SER A 277 20.00 3.23 35.18
N PRO A 278 19.94 2.29 36.14
CA PRO A 278 20.61 0.98 36.02
C PRO A 278 19.72 -0.17 35.56
#